data_AF-A0A852AV83-F1
#
_entry.id   AF-A0A852AV83-F1
#
_cell.length_a   1.000
_cell.length_b   1.000
_cell.length_c   1.000
_cell.angle_alpha   90.00
_cell.angle_beta   90.00
_cell.angle_gamma   90.00
#
_symmetry.space_group_name_H-M   'P 1'
#
loop_
_entity.id
_entity.type
_entity.pdbx_description
1 polymer ?
#
loop_
_entity_poly.entity_id
_entity_poly.type
_entity_poly.pdbx_seq_one_letter_code
_entity_poly.pdbx_strand_id
1 'polypeptide(L)' 'QDLLFRLRGNVDYWLGLRRRGERLLWGDGSSFSSSVPVLGNSECVLLADKELRTMSCSVEQPYLCSKAQAAV' A
#
# COMPACT_ATOMS: atom_id res chain seq x y z
N GLN A 1 -2.12 7.76 -14.96
CA GLN A 1 -2.92 6.86 -14.10
C GLN A 1 -2.00 5.73 -13.67
N ASP A 2 -1.71 5.62 -12.37
CA ASP A 2 -0.80 4.59 -11.86
C ASP A 2 -1.35 3.19 -12.12
N LEU A 3 -0.47 2.29 -12.58
CA LEU A 3 -0.79 0.89 -12.85
C LEU A 3 -1.39 0.21 -11.61
N LEU A 4 -0.94 0.62 -10.42
CA LEU A 4 -1.37 0.08 -9.14
C LEU A 4 -2.90 0.15 -8.95
N PHE A 5 -3.53 1.29 -9.26
CA PHE A 5 -4.98 1.44 -9.12
C PHE A 5 -5.79 0.65 -10.15
N ARG A 6 -5.19 0.30 -11.30
CA ARG A 6 -5.83 -0.58 -12.27
C ARG A 6 -5.90 -2.02 -11.77
N LEU A 7 -4.90 -2.46 -10.99
CA LEU A 7 -4.85 -3.81 -10.41
C LEU A 7 -5.90 -4.03 -9.31
N ARG A 8 -6.35 -2.97 -8.66
CA ARG A 8 -7.36 -2.97 -7.59
C ARG A 8 -8.70 -3.54 -8.07
N GLY A 9 -9.17 -3.14 -9.25
CA GLY A 9 -10.54 -3.46 -9.69
C GLY A 9 -11.59 -2.83 -8.76
N ASN A 10 -12.44 -3.67 -8.13
CA ASN A 10 -13.52 -3.22 -7.23
C ASN A 10 -13.27 -3.52 -5.74
N VAL A 11 -12.10 -4.03 -5.39
CA VAL A 11 -11.79 -4.47 -4.02
C VAL A 11 -10.60 -3.69 -3.48
N ASP A 12 -10.72 -3.26 -2.24
CA ASP A 12 -9.69 -2.57 -1.49
C ASP A 12 -8.64 -3.59 -1.00
N TYR A 13 -7.33 -3.30 -1.12
CA TYR A 13 -6.29 -4.27 -0.74
C TYR A 13 -5.28 -3.68 0.22
N TRP A 14 -4.92 -4.43 1.27
CA TRP A 14 -3.72 -4.13 2.03
C TRP A 14 -2.48 -4.19 1.13
N LEU A 15 -1.63 -3.20 1.29
CA LEU A 15 -0.29 -3.17 0.71
C LEU A 15 0.73 -3.54 1.78
N GLY A 16 1.88 -4.06 1.34
CA GLY A 16 3.07 -4.22 2.18
C GLY A 16 3.73 -2.90 2.59
N LEU A 17 2.95 -1.83 2.76
CA LEU A 17 3.38 -0.48 3.10
C LEU A 17 2.81 -0.09 4.46
N ARG A 18 3.65 0.41 5.37
CA ARG A 18 3.26 0.80 6.72
C ARG A 18 3.86 2.12 7.15
N ARG A 19 3.11 2.86 7.97
CA ARG A 19 3.58 4.06 8.65
C ARG A 19 4.35 3.66 9.91
N ARG A 20 5.59 4.12 10.05
CA ARG A 20 6.43 3.96 11.23
C ARG A 20 6.90 5.35 11.67
N GLY A 21 6.24 5.91 12.69
CA GLY A 21 6.38 7.31 13.03
C GLY A 21 5.89 8.20 11.88
N GLU A 22 6.75 9.10 11.40
CA GLU A 22 6.43 10.00 10.28
C GLU A 22 6.72 9.40 8.90
N ARG A 23 7.39 8.24 8.84
CA ARG A 23 7.84 7.63 7.59
C ARG A 23 6.91 6.53 7.12
N LEU A 24 6.85 6.35 5.81
CA LEU A 24 6.19 5.23 5.15
C LEU A 24 7.26 4.28 4.62
N LEU A 25 7.19 3.01 5.04
CA LEU A 25 8.19 1.99 4.73
C LEU A 25 7.52 0.75 4.13
N TRP A 26 8.13 0.20 3.09
CA TRP A 26 7.77 -1.10 2.55
C TRP A 26 8.17 -2.23 3.50
N GLY A 27 7.63 -3.42 3.27
CA GLY A 27 7.90 -4.61 4.09
C GLY A 27 9.36 -5.05 4.10
N ASP A 28 10.17 -4.60 3.14
CA ASP A 28 11.62 -4.80 3.08
C ASP A 28 12.44 -3.71 3.81
N GLY A 29 11.76 -2.71 4.38
CA GLY A 29 12.36 -1.58 5.08
C GLY A 29 12.74 -0.39 4.21
N SER A 30 12.57 -0.48 2.89
CA SER A 30 12.84 0.64 1.98
C SER A 30 11.79 1.76 2.12
N SER A 31 12.21 3.01 1.89
CA SER A 31 11.33 4.17 2.00
C SER A 31 10.36 4.27 0.82
N PHE A 32 9.12 4.64 1.11
CA PHE A 32 8.15 5.01 0.08
C PHE A 32 8.51 6.35 -0.55
N SER A 33 8.70 6.37 -1.87
CA SER A 33 9.18 7.53 -2.63
C SER A 33 8.22 8.00 -3.73
N SER A 34 6.97 7.54 -3.73
CA SER A 34 5.98 7.95 -4.73
C SER A 34 5.38 9.32 -4.43
N SER A 35 4.95 10.03 -5.48
CA SER A 35 4.20 11.28 -5.37
C SER A 35 2.72 11.08 -4.99
N VAL A 36 2.24 9.83 -4.97
CA VAL A 36 0.87 9.50 -4.59
C VAL A 36 0.66 9.77 -3.09
N PRO A 37 -0.30 10.63 -2.71
CA PRO A 37 -0.55 10.93 -1.30
C PRO A 37 -1.14 9.73 -0.58
N VAL A 38 -0.73 9.54 0.68
CA VAL A 38 -1.32 8.56 1.60
C VAL A 38 -2.15 9.30 2.64
N LEU A 39 -3.45 9.07 2.63
CA LEU A 39 -4.42 9.78 3.47
C LEU A 39 -4.62 9.09 4.83
N GLY A 40 -4.90 9.91 5.85
CA GLY A 40 -5.13 9.47 7.23
C GLY A 40 -3.84 9.21 8.03
N ASN A 41 -4.03 8.90 9.32
CA ASN A 41 -2.98 8.84 10.32
C ASN A 41 -2.82 7.47 11.00
N SER A 42 -3.35 6.39 10.41
CA SER A 42 -3.18 5.02 10.94
C SER A 42 -1.91 4.35 10.42
N GLU A 43 -1.63 3.12 10.89
CA GLU A 43 -0.39 2.39 10.57
C GLU A 43 -0.43 1.67 9.22
N CYS A 44 -1.47 0.89 8.92
CA CYS A 44 -1.49 0.03 7.74
C CYS A 44 -2.07 0.75 6.52
N VAL A 45 -1.43 0.58 5.36
CA VAL A 45 -1.83 1.25 4.12
C VAL A 45 -2.61 0.33 3.21
N LEU A 46 -3.74 0.84 2.76
CA LEU A 46 -4.72 0.26 1.87
C LEU A 46 -4.63 0.94 0.49
N LEU A 47 -4.66 0.13 -0.56
CA LEU A 47 -4.97 0.53 -1.92
C LEU A 47 -6.49 0.66 -2.09
N ALA A 48 -6.99 1.89 -2.04
CA ALA A 48 -8.39 2.22 -2.29
C ALA A 48 -8.59 2.67 -3.76
N ASP A 49 -9.79 3.14 -4.11
CA ASP A 49 -10.22 3.45 -5.48
C ASP A 49 -9.17 4.22 -6.31
N LYS A 50 -8.85 5.46 -5.92
CA LYS A 50 -7.88 6.32 -6.63
C LYS A 50 -6.85 6.94 -5.69
N GLU A 51 -6.68 6.32 -4.53
CA GLU A 51 -5.88 6.87 -3.45
C GLU A 51 -5.36 5.78 -2.52
N LEU A 52 -4.31 6.12 -1.78
CA LEU A 52 -3.81 5.31 -0.70
C LEU A 52 -4.40 5.84 0.60
N ARG A 53 -4.96 4.96 1.41
CA ARG A 53 -5.54 5.30 2.72
C ARG A 53 -4.85 4.52 3.83
N THR A 54 -4.84 5.07 5.02
CA THR A 54 -4.40 4.35 6.23
C THR A 54 -5.61 3.91 7.04
N MET A 55 -5.53 2.71 7.60
CA MET A 55 -6.53 2.15 8.51
C MET A 55 -5.87 1.32 9.62
N SER A 56 -6.62 0.98 10.66
CA SER A 56 -6.14 0.06 11.71
C SER A 56 -5.75 -1.28 11.10
N CYS A 57 -4.58 -1.80 11.47
CA CYS A 57 -4.10 -3.09 11.00
C CYS A 57 -4.97 -4.28 11.46
N SER A 58 -5.90 -4.07 12.39
CA SER A 58 -6.83 -5.08 12.88
C SER A 58 -8.03 -5.32 11.96
N VAL A 59 -8.22 -4.49 10.91
CA VAL A 59 -9.33 -4.65 9.97
C VAL A 59 -9.02 -5.76 8.99
N GLU A 60 -9.94 -6.72 8.87
CA GLU A 60 -9.84 -7.79 7.89
C GLU A 60 -10.08 -7.24 6.48
N GLN A 61 -9.07 -7.36 5.62
CA GLN A 61 -9.11 -6.98 4.22
C GLN A 61 -8.17 -7.93 3.45
N PRO A 62 -8.48 -8.29 2.19
CA PRO A 62 -7.52 -8.99 1.34
C PRO A 62 -6.24 -8.16 1.16
N TYR A 63 -5.14 -8.84 0.82
CA TYR A 63 -3.84 -8.21 0.60
C TYR A 63 -3.30 -8.52 -0.79
N LEU A 64 -2.50 -7.59 -1.32
CA LEU A 64 -1.79 -7.77 -2.58
C LEU A 64 -0.29 -7.98 -2.33
N CYS A 65 0.24 -9.09 -2.83
CA CYS A 65 1.68 -9.36 -2.80
C CYS A 65 2.31 -9.08 -4.16
N SER A 66 3.53 -8.57 -4.15
CA SER A 66 4.38 -8.47 -5.34
C SER A 66 5.75 -9.08 -5.04
N LYS A 67 6.37 -9.64 -6.08
CA LYS A 67 7.75 -10.14 -6.03
C LYS A 67 8.39 -9.87 -7.38
N ALA A 68 9.66 -9.47 -7.38
CA ALA A 68 10.41 -9.36 -8.62
C ALA A 68 10.47 -10.73 -9.31
N GLN A 69 10.19 -10.75 -10.61
CA GLN A 69 10.40 -11.96 -11.41
C GLN A 69 11.91 -12.17 -11.56
N ALA A 70 12.39 -13.37 -11.25
CA ALA A 70 13.80 -13.69 -11.45
C ALA A 70 14.13 -13.56 -12.94
N ALA A 71 15.26 -12.92 -13.25
CA ALA A 71 15.78 -12.92 -14.61
C ALA A 71 16.07 -14.37 -15.02
N VAL A 72 15.48 -14.79 -16.13
CA VAL A 72 15.74 -16.10 -16.75
C VAL A 72 17.10 -16.04 -17.45
#